data_AF-A0A924PRC9-F1
#
_entry.id   AF-A0A924PRC9-F1
#
_cell.length_a   1.000
_cell.length_b   1.000
_cell.length_c   1.000
_cell.angle_alpha   90.00
_cell.angle_beta   90.00
_cell.angle_gamma   90.00
#
_symmetry.space_group_name_H-M   'P 1'
#
loop_
_entity.id
_entity.type
_entity.pdbx_description
1 polymer ?
#
loop_
_entity_poly.entity_id
_entity_poly.type
_entity_poly.pdbx_seq_one_letter_code
_entity_poly.pdbx_strand_id
1 'polypeptide(L)' 'MTIGSEVHVNLHDLAGPQCVQRLTQAIQKLDPAALVQFDLQQGFVDVVTTQPEMAVLMAIQEQGFHPRMW' A
#
# COMPACT_ATOMS: atom_id res chain seq x y z
N MET A 1 -20.39 5.18 10.90
CA MET A 1 -19.26 5.92 10.33
C MET A 1 -18.17 4.90 10.09
N THR A 2 -18.07 4.37 8.87
CA THR A 2 -17.02 3.41 8.54
C THR A 2 -15.75 4.23 8.36
N ILE A 3 -14.90 4.24 9.37
CA ILE A 3 -13.62 4.92 9.33
C ILE A 3 -12.81 4.12 8.31
N GLY A 4 -12.52 4.69 7.14
CA GLY A 4 -11.53 4.10 6.25
C GLY A 4 -10.21 4.02 7.01
N SER A 5 -9.55 2.86 6.96
CA SER A 5 -8.20 2.70 7.48
C SER A 5 -7.26 3.43 6.52
N GLU A 6 -6.58 4.47 7.02
CA GLU A 6 -5.44 5.06 6.34
C GLU A 6 -4.19 4.33 6.82
N VAL A 7 -3.46 3.74 5.87
CA VAL A 7 -2.27 2.92 6.14
C VAL A 7 -1.09 3.60 5.46
N HIS A 8 -0.18 4.14 6.28
CA HIS A 8 1.08 4.71 5.81
C HIS A 8 2.20 3.68 5.93
N VAL A 9 2.85 3.38 4.82
CA VAL A 9 3.87 2.34 4.75
C VAL A 9 5.13 2.87 4.08
N ASN A 10 6.28 2.63 4.68
CA ASN A 10 7.55 2.82 3.96
C ASN A 10 7.94 1.57 3.18
N LEU A 11 8.34 1.77 1.94
CA LEU A 11 8.87 0.74 1.06
C LEU A 11 10.32 1.08 0.73
N HIS A 12 11.24 0.59 1.55
CA HIS A 12 12.68 0.83 1.40
C HIS A 12 13.22 0.34 0.04
N ASP A 13 12.59 -0.68 -0.55
CA ASP A 13 12.94 -1.31 -1.82
C ASP A 13 12.11 -0.79 -3.02
N LEU A 14 11.48 0.39 -2.91
CA LEU A 14 10.66 0.93 -3.99
C LEU A 14 11.52 1.38 -5.18
N ALA A 15 11.89 0.43 -6.04
CA ALA A 15 12.89 0.60 -7.10
C ALA A 15 12.35 1.23 -8.41
N GLY A 16 11.14 1.83 -8.40
CA GLY A 16 10.63 2.58 -9.56
C GLY A 16 9.16 2.33 -9.92
N PRO A 17 8.70 2.88 -11.07
CA PRO A 17 7.28 2.94 -11.44
C PRO A 17 6.61 1.57 -11.66
N GLN A 18 7.38 0.54 -11.99
CA GLN A 18 6.85 -0.82 -12.18
C GLN A 18 6.41 -1.46 -10.85
N CYS A 19 7.12 -1.18 -9.75
CA CYS A 19 6.74 -1.64 -8.42
C CYS A 19 5.44 -0.97 -7.96
N VAL A 20 5.32 0.34 -8.20
CA VAL A 20 4.12 1.14 -7.90
C VAL A 20 2.87 0.54 -8.55
N GLN A 21 2.93 0.25 -9.86
CA GLN A 21 1.78 -0.32 -10.56
C GLN A 21 1.38 -1.70 -10.02
N ARG A 22 2.37 -2.58 -9.75
CA ARG A 22 2.09 -3.90 -9.18
C ARG A 22 1.43 -3.80 -7.80
N LEU A 23 1.93 -2.89 -6.96
CA LEU A 23 1.39 -2.70 -5.62
C LEU A 23 -0.02 -2.11 -5.67
N THR A 24 -0.24 -1.12 -6.52
CA THR A 24 -1.56 -0.52 -6.76
C THR A 24 -2.57 -1.58 -7.18
N GLN A 25 -2.19 -2.46 -8.12
CA GLN A 25 -3.08 -3.54 -8.56
C GLN A 25 -3.35 -4.57 -7.45
N ALA A 26 -2.36 -4.89 -6.61
CA ALA A 26 -2.56 -5.81 -5.49
C ALA A 26 -3.55 -5.22 -4.46
N ILE A 27 -3.39 -3.94 -4.13
CA ILE A 27 -4.28 -3.22 -3.20
C ILE A 27 -5.68 -3.07 -3.79
N GLN A 28 -5.79 -2.70 -5.07
CA GLN A 28 -7.08 -2.57 -5.76
C GLN A 28 -7.83 -3.91 -5.91
N LYS A 29 -7.12 -5.03 -5.96
CA LYS A 29 -7.74 -6.37 -5.91
C LYS A 29 -8.34 -6.67 -4.53
N LEU A 30 -7.70 -6.18 -3.47
CA LEU A 30 -8.19 -6.31 -2.09
C LEU A 30 -9.39 -5.39 -1.85
N ASP A 31 -9.28 -4.14 -2.30
CA ASP A 31 -10.31 -3.11 -2.22
C ASP A 31 -10.31 -2.26 -3.49
N PRO A 32 -11.28 -2.45 -4.40
CA PRO A 32 -11.35 -1.67 -5.64
C PRO A 32 -11.64 -0.19 -5.39
N ALA A 33 -12.10 0.19 -4.19
CA ALA A 33 -12.30 1.57 -3.78
C ALA A 33 -11.08 2.16 -3.05
N ALA A 34 -10.00 1.40 -2.87
CA ALA A 34 -8.81 1.89 -2.21
C ALA A 34 -8.12 2.99 -3.02
N LEU A 35 -7.75 4.07 -2.34
CA LEU A 35 -6.91 5.13 -2.88
C LEU A 35 -5.47 4.86 -2.46
N VAL A 36 -4.58 4.81 -3.44
CA VAL A 36 -3.16 4.55 -3.22
C VAL A 36 -2.38 5.76 -3.72
N GLN A 37 -1.72 6.46 -2.82
CA GLN A 37 -0.79 7.54 -3.12
C GLN A 37 0.64 7.06 -2.89
N PHE A 38 1.54 7.37 -3.82
CA PHE A 38 2.94 7.01 -3.70
C PHE A 38 3.78 8.27 -3.65
N ASP A 39 4.60 8.39 -2.61
CA ASP A 39 5.65 9.39 -2.55
C ASP A 39 6.98 8.71 -2.89
N LEU A 40 7.38 8.81 -4.17
CA LEU A 40 8.66 8.29 -4.64
C LEU A 40 9.86 9.11 -4.17
N GLN A 41 9.66 10.38 -3.79
CA GLN A 41 10.75 11.22 -3.27
C GLN A 41 11.17 10.76 -1.88
N GLN A 42 10.19 10.33 -1.09
CA GLN A 42 10.39 9.90 0.29
C GLN A 42 10.38 8.37 0.47
N GLY A 43 9.90 7.61 -0.52
CA GLY A 43 9.79 6.15 -0.48
C GLY A 43 8.61 5.63 0.33
N PHE A 44 7.51 6.39 0.40
CA PHE A 44 6.30 6.04 1.14
C PHE A 44 5.14 5.71 0.21
N VAL A 45 4.21 4.92 0.72
CA VAL A 45 2.90 4.68 0.12
C VAL A 45 1.83 4.89 1.18
N ASP A 46 0.84 5.69 0.81
CA ASP A 46 -0.32 6.00 1.63
C ASP A 46 -1.53 5.32 1.00
N VAL A 47 -2.15 4.42 1.76
CA VAL A 47 -3.27 3.61 1.30
C VAL A 47 -4.49 3.98 2.14
N VAL A 48 -5.49 4.59 1.50
CA VAL A 48 -6.80 4.81 2.12
C VAL A 48 -7.72 3.70 1.64
N THR A 49 -8.17 2.85 2.55
CA THR A 49 -9.03 1.70 2.24
C THR A 49 -10.10 1.50 3.30
N THR A 50 -11.16 0.78 2.96
CA THR A 50 -12.12 0.30 3.97
C THR A 50 -11.70 -1.02 4.62
N GLN A 51 -10.64 -1.65 4.09
CA GLN A 51 -10.08 -2.89 4.60
C GLN A 51 -9.24 -2.67 5.86
N PRO A 52 -9.04 -3.70 6.68
CA PRO A 52 -8.16 -3.60 7.83
C PRO A 52 -6.69 -3.46 7.40
N GLU A 53 -5.92 -2.66 8.14
CA GLU A 53 -4.50 -2.42 7.89
C GLU A 53 -3.69 -3.70 7.69
N MET A 54 -3.89 -4.70 8.56
CA MET A 54 -3.22 -6.00 8.43
C MET A 54 -3.46 -6.68 7.07
N ALA A 55 -4.65 -6.54 6.48
CA ALA A 55 -4.92 -7.13 5.17
C ALA A 55 -4.14 -6.42 4.06
N VAL A 56 -3.98 -5.09 4.15
CA VAL A 56 -3.13 -4.32 3.24
C VAL A 56 -1.66 -4.74 3.38
N LEU A 57 -1.16 -4.83 4.61
CA LEU A 57 0.22 -5.24 4.88
C LEU A 57 0.50 -6.66 4.36
N MET A 58 -0.41 -7.61 4.57
CA MET A 58 -0.30 -8.96 4.02
C MET A 58 -0.27 -8.94 2.49
N ALA A 59 -1.17 -8.20 1.84
CA ALA A 59 -1.18 -8.08 0.37
C ALA A 59 0.13 -7.49 -0.18
N ILE A 60 0.73 -6.53 0.53
CA ILE A 60 2.04 -5.95 0.18
C ILE A 60 3.16 -6.99 0.39
N GLN A 61 3.14 -7.75 1.48
CA GLN A 61 4.10 -8.82 1.76
C GLN A 61 4.04 -9.95 0.73
N GLU A 62 2.85 -10.33 0.28
CA GLU A 62 2.66 -11.33 -0.78
C GLU A 62 3.28 -10.92 -2.12
N GLN A 63 3.43 -9.62 -2.37
CA GLN A 63 4.15 -9.11 -3.54
C GLN A 63 5.68 -9.18 -3.40
N GLY A 64 6.19 -9.57 -2.22
CA GLY A 64 7.61 -9.64 -1.90
C GLY A 64 8.19 -8.34 -1.35
N PHE A 65 7.35 -7.38 -0.97
CA PHE A 65 7.79 -6.15 -0.32
C PHE A 65 7.73 -6.27 1.20
N HIS A 66 8.61 -5.57 1.89
CA HIS A 66 8.63 -5.55 3.35
C HIS A 66 8.11 -4.20 3.85
N PRO A 67 6.79 -4.07 4.08
CA PRO A 67 6.23 -2.84 4.59
C PRO A 67 6.77 -2.59 5.99
N ARG A 68 7.41 -1.43 6.21
CA ARG A 68 7.83 -1.01 7.55
C ARG A 68 6.90 0.11 8.02
N MET A 69 6.18 -0.20 9.10
CA MET A 69 5.40 0.75 9.89
C MET A 69 6.36 1.49 10.84
N TRP A 70 6.25 2.81 10.91
CA TRP A 70 7.04 3.67 11.79
C TRP A 70 6.13 4.52 12.66
#